data_AF-A0A1F5NL22-F1
#
_entry.id   AF-A0A1F5NL22-F1
#
_cell.length_a   1.000
_cell.length_b   1.000
_cell.length_c   1.000
_cell.angle_alpha   90.00
_cell.angle_beta   90.00
_cell.angle_gamma   90.00
#
_symmetry.space_group_name_H-M   'P 1'
#
loop_
_entity.id
_entity.type
_entity.pdbx_description
1 polymer ?
#
loop_
_entity_poly.entity_id
_entity_poly.type
_entity_poly.pdbx_seq_one_letter_code
_entity_poly.pdbx_strand_id
1 'polypeptide(L)'
;MLGVMRSLGASLTSGALRTYLIGRIKYYRIDNSHFLGQAWNQGKNHVGGSAKKTPQQILIVQRDGIRARGKLLKRALLEIGREYKCNICQISKWRNKPVRLEVEHINSNPLDNRPENLCFLCPNCHSQTENFCKLPQ
;
A
#
# COMPACT_ATOMS: atom_id res chain seq x y z
N MET A 1 -10.30 20.99 6.84
CA MET A 1 -11.24 20.80 5.70
C MET A 1 -12.22 19.65 5.92
N LEU A 2 -11.76 18.39 6.10
CA LEU A 2 -12.68 17.27 6.36
C LEU A 2 -13.58 17.48 7.59
N GLY A 3 -13.06 18.08 8.66
CA GLY A 3 -13.87 18.46 9.84
C GLY A 3 -14.99 19.45 9.53
N VAL A 4 -14.72 20.45 8.68
CA VAL A 4 -15.72 21.45 8.23
C VAL A 4 -16.80 20.78 7.37
N MET A 5 -16.40 19.86 6.49
CA MET A 5 -17.37 19.12 5.67
C MET A 5 -18.27 18.23 6.53
N ARG A 6 -17.73 17.60 7.59
CA ARG A 6 -18.53 16.85 8.57
C ARG A 6 -19.51 17.75 9.32
N SER A 7 -19.07 18.90 9.82
CA SER A 7 -19.94 19.80 10.60
C SER A 7 -21.07 20.40 9.75
N LEU A 8 -20.85 20.54 8.44
CA LEU A 8 -21.87 20.98 7.48
C LEU A 8 -22.78 19.83 6.99
N GLY A 9 -22.62 18.61 7.51
CA GLY A 9 -23.40 17.44 7.07
C GLY A 9 -23.13 17.04 5.61
N ALA A 10 -22.02 17.48 5.05
CA ALA A 10 -21.75 17.36 3.63
C ALA A 10 -20.93 16.09 3.30
N SER A 11 -21.12 15.58 2.08
CA SER A 11 -20.39 14.41 1.59
C SER A 11 -18.87 14.61 1.61
N LEU A 12 -18.16 13.72 2.33
CA LEU A 12 -16.70 13.75 2.47
C LEU A 12 -15.94 13.36 1.19
N THR A 13 -16.65 12.83 0.19
CA THR A 13 -16.08 12.42 -1.09
C THR A 13 -16.22 13.50 -2.17
N SER A 14 -16.98 14.57 -1.92
CA SER A 14 -17.20 15.64 -2.91
C SER A 14 -15.97 16.54 -3.07
N GLY A 15 -15.23 16.33 -4.16
CA GLY A 15 -14.12 17.18 -4.55
C GLY A 15 -14.54 18.62 -4.90
N ALA A 16 -15.70 18.80 -5.56
CA ALA A 16 -16.20 20.11 -5.96
C ALA A 16 -16.52 21.00 -4.76
N LEU A 17 -17.22 20.46 -3.76
CA LEU A 17 -17.53 21.19 -2.52
C LEU A 17 -16.25 21.57 -1.76
N ARG A 18 -15.28 20.66 -1.70
CA ARG A 18 -13.98 20.92 -1.07
C ARG A 18 -13.30 22.14 -1.71
N THR A 19 -13.28 22.21 -3.04
CA THR A 19 -12.70 23.35 -3.78
C THR A 19 -13.47 24.64 -3.49
N TYR A 20 -14.80 24.60 -3.51
CA TYR A 20 -15.65 25.75 -3.18
C TYR A 20 -15.36 26.30 -1.77
N LEU A 21 -15.30 25.43 -0.75
CA LEU A 21 -15.02 25.83 0.63
C LEU A 21 -13.62 26.43 0.79
N ILE A 22 -12.61 25.88 0.12
CA ILE A 22 -11.26 26.49 0.09
C ILE A 22 -11.33 27.92 -0.49
N GLY A 23 -12.10 28.11 -1.57
CA GLY A 23 -12.33 29.43 -2.15
C GLY A 23 -13.00 30.41 -1.18
N ARG A 24 -14.03 29.96 -0.46
CA ARG A 24 -14.73 30.78 0.55
C ARG A 24 -13.82 31.18 1.72
N ILE A 25 -13.01 30.25 2.23
CA ILE A 25 -12.04 30.54 3.30
C ILE A 25 -11.06 31.64 2.87
N LYS A 26 -10.57 31.58 1.63
CA LYS A 26 -9.71 32.63 1.06
C LYS A 26 -10.45 33.96 0.89
N TYR A 27 -11.68 33.93 0.36
CA TYR A 27 -12.50 35.12 0.14
C TYR A 27 -12.75 35.89 1.44
N TYR A 28 -13.12 35.18 2.51
CA TYR A 28 -13.34 35.77 3.83
C TYR A 28 -12.04 36.04 4.62
N ARG A 29 -10.86 35.77 4.03
CA ARG A 29 -9.55 35.94 4.67
C ARG A 29 -9.46 35.26 6.05
N ILE A 30 -10.10 34.11 6.18
CA ILE A 30 -10.06 33.33 7.41
C ILE A 30 -8.68 32.70 7.50
N ASP A 31 -7.94 33.01 8.57
CA ASP A 31 -6.65 32.39 8.83
C ASP A 31 -6.82 30.87 9.02
N ASN A 32 -6.02 30.11 8.29
CA ASN A 32 -5.95 28.67 8.38
C ASN A 32 -4.51 28.14 8.52
N SER A 33 -3.55 29.04 8.77
CA SER A 33 -2.13 28.71 8.86
C SER A 33 -1.82 27.72 10.00
N HIS A 34 -2.61 27.77 11.08
CA HIS A 34 -2.53 26.83 12.20
C HIS A 34 -3.02 25.41 11.85
N PHE A 35 -3.78 25.22 10.76
CA PHE A 35 -4.22 23.91 10.30
C PHE A 35 -3.18 23.25 9.36
N LEU A 36 -2.11 22.72 9.94
CA LEU A 36 -0.97 22.20 9.19
C LEU A 36 -1.23 20.88 8.42
N GLY A 37 -2.24 20.10 8.80
CA GLY A 37 -2.57 18.84 8.12
C GLY A 37 -1.38 17.86 8.05
N GLN A 38 -1.05 17.37 6.85
CA GLN A 38 0.13 16.49 6.64
C GLN A 38 1.47 17.24 6.85
N ALA A 39 1.48 18.58 6.83
CA ALA A 39 2.67 19.39 7.04
C ALA A 39 3.03 19.57 8.52
N TRP A 40 2.17 19.13 9.46
CA TRP A 40 2.46 19.13 10.89
C TRP A 40 3.77 18.38 11.22
N ASN A 41 4.01 17.26 10.54
CA ASN A 41 5.15 16.38 10.78
C ASN A 41 6.18 16.47 9.65
N GLN A 42 6.64 17.69 9.34
CA GLN A 42 7.65 17.96 8.31
C GLN A 42 8.70 18.98 8.78
N GLY A 43 9.85 19.00 8.10
CA GLY A 43 10.94 19.94 8.35
C GLY A 43 11.46 19.83 9.78
N LYS A 44 11.60 20.99 10.45
CA LYS A 44 12.05 21.08 11.85
C LYS A 44 11.08 20.42 12.85
N ASN A 45 9.82 20.24 12.47
CA ASN A 45 8.78 19.61 13.29
C ASN A 45 8.63 18.12 13.00
N HIS A 46 9.59 17.51 12.31
CA HIS A 46 9.55 16.09 12.02
C HIS A 46 9.79 15.27 13.30
N VAL A 47 8.72 14.67 13.81
CA VAL A 47 8.71 13.80 15.00
C VAL A 47 8.83 12.32 14.63
N GLY A 48 9.07 12.01 13.36
CA GLY A 48 9.12 10.64 12.85
C GLY A 48 7.74 10.05 12.58
N GLY A 49 7.72 8.88 11.94
CA GLY A 49 6.54 8.05 11.79
C GLY A 49 6.63 6.81 12.68
N SER A 50 5.60 5.97 12.68
CA SER A 50 5.69 4.64 13.28
C SER A 50 6.90 3.89 12.76
N ALA A 51 7.58 3.16 13.65
CA ALA A 51 8.74 2.37 13.28
C ALA A 51 8.41 1.44 12.10
N LYS A 52 9.36 1.36 11.16
CA LYS A 52 9.26 0.47 10.00
C LYS A 52 9.16 -0.97 10.50
N LYS A 53 8.08 -1.68 10.14
CA LYS A 53 7.92 -3.09 10.50
C LYS A 53 9.09 -3.92 9.95
N THR A 54 9.64 -4.82 10.76
CA THR A 54 10.69 -5.76 10.33
C THR A 54 10.10 -6.85 9.42
N PRO A 55 10.91 -7.58 8.63
CA PRO A 55 10.44 -8.75 7.91
C PRO A 55 9.76 -9.79 8.81
N GLN A 56 10.29 -10.01 10.01
CA GLN A 56 9.76 -10.94 11.01
C GLN A 56 8.36 -10.54 11.50
N GLN A 57 8.03 -9.25 11.49
CA GLN A 57 6.69 -8.75 11.84
C GLN A 57 5.70 -8.81 10.67
N ILE A 58 6.18 -9.02 9.45
CA ILE A 58 5.34 -9.02 8.23
C ILE A 58 5.09 -10.43 7.73
N LEU A 59 6.14 -11.26 7.71
CA LEU A 59 6.13 -12.60 7.15
C LEU A 59 5.60 -13.61 8.16
N ILE A 60 4.36 -13.39 8.58
CA ILE A 60 3.62 -14.17 9.57
C ILE A 60 2.22 -14.51 9.03
N VAL A 61 1.56 -15.47 9.69
CA VAL A 61 0.13 -15.69 9.49
C VAL A 61 -0.66 -14.56 10.16
N GLN A 62 -1.46 -13.82 9.39
CA GLN A 62 -2.32 -12.75 9.89
C GLN A 62 -3.55 -13.34 10.56
N ARG A 63 -3.75 -13.00 11.83
CA ARG A 63 -4.85 -13.51 12.66
C ARG A 63 -6.06 -12.57 12.74
N ASP A 64 -5.85 -11.31 12.36
CA ASP A 64 -6.88 -10.26 12.35
C ASP A 64 -7.76 -10.27 11.09
N GLY A 65 -7.50 -11.19 10.16
CA GLY A 65 -8.20 -11.28 8.87
C GLY A 65 -7.79 -10.19 7.87
N ILE A 66 -6.83 -9.32 8.22
CA ILE A 66 -6.43 -8.20 7.37
C ILE A 66 -5.28 -8.63 6.46
N ARG A 67 -5.53 -8.62 5.15
CA ARG A 67 -4.51 -8.93 4.14
C ARG A 67 -3.36 -7.92 4.18
N ALA A 68 -2.14 -8.44 4.23
CA ALA A 68 -0.94 -7.62 4.09
C ALA A 68 -0.84 -7.00 2.68
N ARG A 69 -0.42 -5.74 2.59
CA ARG A 69 -0.22 -5.07 1.30
C ARG A 69 0.94 -5.74 0.55
N GLY A 70 0.75 -6.09 -0.73
CA GLY A 70 1.77 -6.77 -1.54
C GLY A 70 3.13 -6.05 -1.58
N LYS A 71 3.16 -4.72 -1.54
CA LYS A 71 4.43 -3.95 -1.47
C LYS A 71 5.25 -4.27 -0.20
N LEU A 72 4.57 -4.54 0.92
CA LEU A 72 5.22 -4.85 2.20
C LEU A 72 5.80 -6.26 2.16
N LEU A 73 5.05 -7.22 1.61
CA LEU A 73 5.51 -8.59 1.41
C LEU A 73 6.74 -8.64 0.51
N LYS A 74 6.66 -7.99 -0.67
CA LYS A 74 7.79 -7.90 -1.59
C LYS A 74 9.05 -7.35 -0.91
N ARG A 75 8.91 -6.24 -0.19
CA ARG A 75 10.05 -5.65 0.54
C ARG A 75 10.61 -6.63 1.57
N ALA A 76 9.75 -7.24 2.38
CA ALA A 76 10.18 -8.15 3.44
C ALA A 76 10.91 -9.38 2.87
N LEU A 77 10.42 -9.96 1.77
CA LEU A 77 11.07 -11.07 1.06
C LEU A 77 12.47 -10.67 0.56
N LEU A 78 12.61 -9.49 -0.04
CA LEU A 78 13.92 -9.00 -0.49
C LEU A 78 14.89 -8.78 0.67
N GLU A 79 14.40 -8.24 1.79
CA GLU A 79 15.21 -7.99 2.99
C GLU A 79 15.73 -9.28 3.66
N ILE A 80 15.02 -10.40 3.53
CA ILE A 80 15.51 -11.72 3.98
C ILE A 80 16.36 -12.45 2.93
N GLY A 81 16.68 -11.80 1.82
CA GLY A 81 17.55 -12.36 0.77
C GLY A 81 16.84 -13.23 -0.28
N ARG A 82 15.50 -13.17 -0.40
CA ARG A 82 14.79 -13.88 -1.48
C ARG A 82 15.22 -13.32 -2.83
N GLU A 83 15.64 -14.20 -3.73
CA GLU A 83 15.97 -13.81 -5.10
C GLU A 83 14.77 -13.21 -5.83
N TYR A 84 14.98 -12.09 -6.53
CA TYR A 84 13.95 -11.41 -7.30
C TYR A 84 13.85 -11.97 -8.73
N LYS A 85 13.44 -13.24 -8.82
CA LYS A 85 13.21 -13.99 -10.06
C LYS A 85 11.82 -14.64 -10.03
N CYS A 86 11.21 -14.84 -11.19
CA CYS A 86 9.97 -15.60 -11.29
C CYS A 86 10.21 -17.05 -10.83
N ASN A 87 9.36 -17.57 -9.94
CA ASN A 87 9.47 -18.93 -9.42
C ASN A 87 9.22 -20.00 -10.50
N ILE A 88 8.46 -19.67 -11.54
CA ILE A 88 8.10 -20.60 -12.62
C ILE A 88 9.13 -20.52 -13.75
N CYS A 89 9.25 -19.38 -14.42
CA CYS A 89 10.10 -19.26 -15.62
C CYS A 89 11.48 -18.63 -15.36
N GLN A 90 11.83 -18.34 -14.10
CA GLN A 90 13.13 -17.81 -13.67
C GLN A 90 13.52 -16.43 -14.25
N ILE A 91 12.61 -15.77 -14.99
CA ILE A 91 12.86 -14.45 -15.56
C ILE A 91 13.08 -13.40 -14.46
N SER A 92 14.12 -12.59 -14.63
CA SER A 92 14.40 -11.38 -13.82
C SER A 92 14.52 -10.12 -14.66
N LYS A 93 14.72 -10.26 -15.97
CA LYS A 93 14.83 -9.15 -16.93
C LYS A 93 14.02 -9.45 -18.19
N TRP A 94 13.40 -8.41 -18.74
CA TRP A 94 12.72 -8.43 -20.03
C TRP A 94 13.23 -7.25 -20.87
N ARG A 95 13.67 -7.52 -22.10
CA ARG A 95 14.30 -6.50 -22.98
C ARG A 95 15.39 -5.69 -22.26
N ASN A 96 16.30 -6.38 -21.58
CA ASN A 96 17.40 -5.81 -20.78
C ASN A 96 16.97 -4.89 -19.60
N LYS A 97 15.69 -4.84 -19.25
CA LYS A 97 15.17 -4.09 -18.10
C LYS A 97 14.64 -5.04 -17.03
N PRO A 98 14.74 -4.72 -15.73
CA PRO A 98 14.15 -5.55 -14.68
C PRO A 98 12.65 -5.78 -14.90
N VAL A 99 12.22 -7.03 -14.81
CA VAL A 99 10.79 -7.36 -14.89
C VAL A 99 10.11 -7.05 -13.56
N ARG A 100 8.89 -6.52 -13.61
CA ARG A 100 8.08 -6.39 -12.40
C ARG A 100 7.60 -7.80 -12.02
N LEU A 101 7.91 -8.23 -10.80
CA LEU A 101 7.39 -9.47 -10.23
C LEU A 101 6.37 -9.11 -9.15
N GLU A 102 5.36 -9.96 -9.06
CA GLU A 102 4.25 -9.90 -8.12
C GLU A 102 4.45 -10.99 -7.07
N VAL A 103 3.94 -10.76 -5.85
CA VAL A 103 4.00 -11.75 -4.77
C VAL A 103 2.77 -12.62 -4.88
N GLU A 104 2.97 -13.94 -4.92
CA GLU A 104 1.89 -14.93 -4.94
C GLU A 104 1.98 -15.86 -3.73
N HIS A 105 0.81 -16.26 -3.23
CA HIS A 105 0.64 -17.20 -2.13
C HIS A 105 0.47 -18.62 -2.69
N ILE A 106 1.41 -19.53 -2.41
CA ILE A 106 1.43 -20.90 -2.95
C ILE A 106 0.16 -21.66 -2.54
N ASN A 107 -0.26 -21.55 -1.27
CA ASN A 107 -1.48 -22.17 -0.77
C ASN A 107 -2.75 -21.37 -1.05
N SER A 108 -2.69 -20.28 -1.82
CA SER A 108 -3.83 -19.40 -2.13
C SER A 108 -4.44 -18.67 -0.92
N ASN A 109 -3.91 -18.84 0.28
CA ASN A 109 -4.41 -18.20 1.50
C ASN A 109 -3.77 -16.81 1.67
N PRO A 110 -4.53 -15.70 1.48
CA PRO A 110 -3.98 -14.34 1.52
C PRO A 110 -3.51 -13.91 2.92
N LEU A 111 -3.82 -14.67 3.97
CA LEU A 111 -3.43 -14.40 5.34
C LEU A 111 -2.13 -15.10 5.74
N ASP A 112 -1.70 -16.13 5.03
CA ASP A 112 -0.48 -16.87 5.32
C ASP A 112 0.73 -16.25 4.62
N ASN A 113 1.35 -15.25 5.25
CA ASN A 113 2.48 -14.52 4.66
C ASN A 113 3.85 -15.10 5.04
N ARG A 114 3.90 -16.35 5.52
CA ARG A 114 5.17 -16.97 5.88
C ARG A 114 6.09 -17.07 4.65
N PRO A 115 7.41 -16.89 4.80
CA PRO A 115 8.32 -16.79 3.66
C PRO A 115 8.27 -17.98 2.71
N GLU A 116 8.04 -19.19 3.23
CA GLU A 116 7.93 -20.45 2.50
C GLU A 116 6.64 -20.56 1.66
N ASN A 117 5.60 -19.82 2.02
CA ASN A 117 4.33 -19.80 1.30
C ASN A 117 4.27 -18.69 0.24
N LEU A 118 5.28 -17.82 0.17
CA LEU A 118 5.32 -16.70 -0.76
C LEU A 118 6.37 -16.93 -1.85
N CYS A 119 5.97 -16.68 -3.09
CA CYS A 119 6.90 -16.68 -4.22
C CYS A 119 6.74 -15.42 -5.07
N PHE A 120 7.72 -15.15 -5.92
CA PHE A 120 7.62 -14.09 -6.93
C PHE A 120 7.19 -14.69 -8.26
N LEU A 121 6.19 -14.11 -8.91
CA LEU A 121 5.78 -14.48 -10.26
C LEU A 121 5.86 -13.27 -11.21
N CYS A 122 6.24 -13.51 -12.46
CA CYS A 122 6.08 -12.50 -13.50
C CYS A 122 4.62 -12.42 -13.94
N PRO A 123 4.16 -11.30 -14.54
CA PRO A 123 2.74 -11.12 -14.88
C PRO A 123 2.20 -12.22 -15.79
N ASN A 124 3.03 -12.70 -16.71
CA ASN A 124 2.65 -13.76 -17.66
C ASN A 124 2.48 -15.14 -17.00
N CYS A 125 3.29 -15.46 -15.98
CA CYS A 125 3.13 -16.70 -15.23
C CYS A 125 2.01 -16.58 -14.20
N HIS A 126 1.90 -15.42 -13.56
CA HIS A 126 0.87 -15.17 -12.57
C HIS A 126 -0.53 -15.24 -13.19
N SER A 127 -0.71 -14.72 -14.41
CA SER A 127 -1.98 -14.79 -15.15
C SER A 127 -2.46 -16.21 -15.46
N GLN A 128 -1.57 -17.22 -15.35
CA GLN A 128 -1.87 -18.62 -15.60
C GLN A 128 -2.16 -19.40 -14.31
N THR A 129 -2.04 -18.76 -13.15
CA THR A 129 -2.37 -19.41 -11.87
C THR A 129 -3.88 -19.57 -11.73
N GLU A 130 -4.30 -20.62 -11.03
CA GLU A 130 -5.72 -20.91 -10.84
C GLU A 130 -6.45 -19.79 -10.09
N ASN A 131 -5.78 -19.02 -9.24
CA ASN A 131 -6.41 -17.96 -8.44
C ASN A 131 -6.29 -16.56 -9.04
N PHE A 132 -5.73 -16.45 -10.25
CA PHE A 132 -5.57 -15.15 -10.88
C PHE A 132 -6.92 -14.45 -11.09
N CYS A 133 -7.05 -13.24 -10.55
CA CYS A 133 -8.26 -12.41 -10.64
C CYS A 133 -9.56 -13.08 -10.19
N LYS A 134 -9.51 -14.17 -9.41
CA LYS A 134 -10.72 -14.77 -8.83
C LYS A 134 -11.17 -13.97 -7.62
N LEU A 135 -12.49 -13.78 -7.51
CA LEU A 135 -13.11 -13.27 -6.28
C LEU A 135 -12.93 -14.32 -5.17
N PRO A 136 -12.67 -13.91 -3.92
CA PRO A 136 -12.74 -14.84 -2.81
C PRO A 136 -14.16 -15.44 -2.77
N GLN A 137 -14.24 -16.78 -2.72
CA GLN A 137 -15.49 -17.50 -2.47
C GLN A 137 -15.91 -17.32 -1.02
#